data_AF-A0A2W7JVH2-F1
#
_entry.id   AF-A0A2W7JVH2-F1
#
_cell.length_a   1.000
_cell.length_b   1.000
_cell.length_c   1.000
_cell.angle_alpha   90.00
_cell.angle_beta   90.00
_cell.angle_gamma   90.00
#
_symmetry.space_group_name_H-M   'P 1'
#
loop_
_entity.id
_entity.type
_entity.pdbx_description
1 polymer ?
#
loop_
_entity_poly.entity_id
_entity_poly.type
_entity_poly.pdbx_seq_one_letter_code
_entity_poly.pdbx_strand_id
1 'polypeptide(L)'
;MAAPAARYLAAMLAMNLVWEIAQLPLYTLWAEGTSGEIAFAILHCTGGDAMIAAAALAIALLLTRSWDWPIQGWGRVTIAATLAGLGYTVFSEWLNVDLRQSWTYTAAMPRLPPWGTGLAPFLQWLLLPPVAMLAARPTARPFAR
;
A
#
# COMPACT_ATOMS: atom_id res chain seq x y z
N MET A 1 -11.95 14.37 -10.03
CA MET A 1 -10.70 13.80 -9.48
C MET A 1 -10.66 13.73 -7.95
N ALA A 2 -10.94 14.81 -7.22
CA ALA A 2 -10.79 14.85 -5.75
C ALA A 2 -11.62 13.80 -5.00
N ALA A 3 -12.93 13.67 -5.27
CA ALA A 3 -13.77 12.71 -4.55
C ALA A 3 -13.39 11.24 -4.80
N PRO A 4 -13.14 10.78 -6.04
CA PRO A 4 -12.59 9.44 -6.29
C PRO A 4 -11.25 9.18 -5.61
N ALA A 5 -10.33 10.15 -5.62
CA ALA A 5 -9.03 10.03 -4.96
C ALA A 5 -9.20 9.91 -3.44
N ALA A 6 -10.07 10.70 -2.82
CA ALA A 6 -10.37 10.60 -1.40
C ALA A 6 -10.94 9.22 -1.01
N ARG A 7 -11.83 8.65 -1.82
CA ARG A 7 -12.37 7.29 -1.60
C ARG A 7 -11.28 6.23 -1.71
N TYR A 8 -10.43 6.34 -2.73
CA TYR A 8 -9.27 5.45 -2.90
C TYR A 8 -8.33 5.51 -1.70
N LEU A 9 -7.95 6.72 -1.27
CA LEU A 9 -7.03 6.91 -0.15
C LEU A 9 -7.64 6.49 1.18
N ALA A 10 -8.92 6.73 1.41
CA ALA A 10 -9.62 6.24 2.59
C ALA A 10 -9.66 4.70 2.62
N ALA A 11 -9.93 4.05 1.47
CA ALA A 11 -9.88 2.61 1.37
C ALA A 11 -8.46 2.08 1.61
N MET A 12 -7.43 2.68 1.00
CA MET A 12 -6.03 2.33 1.24
C MET A 12 -5.66 2.48 2.72
N LEU A 13 -6.03 3.58 3.37
CA LEU A 13 -5.72 3.81 4.77
C LEU A 13 -6.33 2.71 5.67
N ALA A 14 -7.62 2.41 5.47
CA ALA A 14 -8.31 1.39 6.25
C ALA A 14 -7.73 -0.02 6.01
N MET A 15 -7.45 -0.35 4.75
CA MET A 15 -6.93 -1.66 4.40
C MET A 15 -5.48 -1.85 4.87
N ASN A 16 -4.62 -0.83 4.75
CA ASN A 16 -3.26 -0.88 5.29
C ASN A 16 -3.29 -1.02 6.81
N LEU A 17 -4.14 -0.29 7.53
CA LEU A 17 -4.27 -0.45 8.98
C LEU A 17 -4.59 -1.90 9.38
N VAL A 18 -5.56 -2.52 8.70
CA VAL A 18 -5.93 -3.92 8.94
C VAL A 18 -4.77 -4.85 8.60
N TRP A 19 -4.08 -4.59 7.49
CA TRP A 19 -2.95 -5.39 7.04
C TRP A 19 -1.75 -5.30 7.99
N GLU A 20 -1.40 -4.11 8.45
CA GLU A 20 -0.31 -3.86 9.40
C GLU A 20 -0.54 -4.62 10.71
N ILE A 21 -1.77 -4.57 11.25
CA ILE A 21 -2.14 -5.34 12.44
C ILE A 21 -1.99 -6.85 12.17
N ALA A 22 -2.42 -7.33 11.00
CA ALA A 22 -2.39 -8.73 10.64
C ALA A 22 -0.97 -9.28 10.41
N GLN A 23 -0.06 -8.47 9.84
CA GLN A 23 1.31 -8.88 9.56
C GLN A 23 2.27 -8.69 10.73
N LEU A 24 1.89 -7.91 11.75
CA LEU A 24 2.72 -7.60 12.91
C LEU A 24 3.39 -8.84 13.55
N PRO A 25 2.72 -10.01 13.72
CA PRO A 25 3.35 -11.21 14.28
C PRO A 25 4.54 -11.76 13.47
N LEU A 26 4.71 -11.33 12.22
CA LEU A 26 5.83 -11.74 11.36
C LEU A 26 7.12 -10.93 11.64
N TYR A 27 7.02 -9.86 12.44
CA TYR A 27 8.14 -9.01 12.82
C TYR A 27 8.57 -9.28 14.27
N THR A 28 9.87 -9.17 14.57
CA THR A 28 10.40 -9.41 15.92
C THR A 28 9.84 -8.41 16.94
N LEU A 29 9.48 -7.21 16.49
CA LEU A 29 8.83 -6.16 17.27
C LEU A 29 7.58 -6.65 18.02
N TRP A 30 6.85 -7.63 17.48
CA TRP A 30 5.69 -8.20 18.17
C TRP A 30 6.04 -8.90 19.49
N ALA A 31 7.18 -9.59 19.52
CA ALA A 31 7.63 -10.34 20.69
C ALA A 31 8.46 -9.49 21.67
N GLU A 32 9.20 -8.51 21.15
CA GLU A 32 10.21 -7.76 21.90
C GLU A 32 9.78 -6.33 22.24
N GLY A 33 8.84 -5.77 21.47
CA GLY A 33 8.39 -4.39 21.63
C GLY A 33 7.37 -4.20 22.75
N THR A 34 7.40 -3.02 23.35
CA THR A 34 6.35 -2.57 24.26
C THR A 34 5.05 -2.26 23.51
N SER A 35 3.91 -2.25 24.22
CA SER A 35 2.62 -1.90 23.63
C SER A 35 2.61 -0.52 22.96
N GLY A 36 3.40 0.43 23.48
CA GLY A 36 3.56 1.77 22.91
C GLY A 36 4.35 1.77 21.60
N GLU A 37 5.44 1.00 21.53
CA GLU A 37 6.24 0.85 20.31
C GLU A 37 5.46 0.13 19.21
N ILE A 38 4.68 -0.90 19.57
CA ILE A 38 3.78 -1.59 18.67
C ILE A 38 2.74 -0.63 18.09
N ALA A 39 2.05 0.14 18.96
CA ALA A 39 1.04 1.09 18.51
C ALA A 39 1.65 2.19 17.62
N PHE A 40 2.82 2.70 17.99
CA PHE A 40 3.55 3.67 17.18
C PHE A 40 3.93 3.10 15.82
N ALA A 41 4.47 1.88 15.77
CA ALA A 41 4.83 1.22 14.51
C ALA A 41 3.62 1.06 13.58
N ILE A 42 2.49 0.56 14.10
CA ILE A 42 1.26 0.43 13.29
C ILE A 42 0.83 1.78 12.72
N LEU A 43 0.79 2.83 13.55
CA LEU A 43 0.36 4.17 13.11
C LEU A 43 1.34 4.80 12.13
N HIS A 44 2.65 4.65 12.38
CA HIS A 44 3.71 5.18 11.54
C HIS A 44 3.72 4.50 10.16
N CYS A 45 3.66 3.16 10.12
CA CYS A 45 3.60 2.38 8.88
C CYS A 45 2.31 2.68 8.10
N THR A 46 1.15 2.64 8.76
CA THR A 46 -0.14 2.96 8.12
C THR A 46 -0.15 4.37 7.52
N GLY A 47 0.40 5.35 8.24
CA GLY A 47 0.53 6.72 7.76
C GLY A 47 1.49 6.83 6.57
N GLY A 48 2.63 6.14 6.64
CA GLY A 48 3.59 6.03 5.54
C GLY A 48 2.96 5.44 4.28
N ASP A 49 2.24 4.32 4.41
CA ASP A 49 1.58 3.66 3.28
C ASP A 49 0.51 4.52 2.63
N ALA A 50 -0.25 5.29 3.42
CA ALA A 50 -1.22 6.24 2.88
C ALA A 50 -0.53 7.34 2.04
N MET A 51 0.63 7.83 2.48
CA MET A 51 1.42 8.80 1.73
C MET A 51 2.00 8.20 0.45
N ILE A 52 2.54 6.98 0.53
CA ILE A 52 3.05 6.26 -0.64
C ILE A 52 1.91 5.99 -1.63
N ALA A 53 0.72 5.62 -1.15
CA ALA A 53 -0.45 5.39 -2.00
C ALA A 53 -0.89 6.66 -2.74
N ALA A 54 -0.84 7.81 -2.07
CA ALA A 54 -1.11 9.10 -2.69
C ALA A 54 -0.05 9.46 -3.75
N ALA A 55 1.22 9.26 -3.45
CA ALA A 55 2.32 9.49 -4.40
C ALA A 55 2.21 8.54 -5.61
N ALA A 56 1.97 7.25 -5.38
CA ALA A 56 1.80 6.24 -6.40
C ALA A 56 0.61 6.54 -7.32
N LEU A 57 -0.53 6.98 -6.76
CA LEU A 57 -1.67 7.41 -7.56
C LEU A 57 -1.33 8.64 -8.40
N ALA A 58 -0.67 9.64 -7.82
CA ALA A 58 -0.26 10.85 -8.55
C ALA A 58 0.67 10.51 -9.72
N ILE A 59 1.70 9.70 -9.47
CA ILE A 59 2.63 9.19 -10.49
C ILE A 59 1.87 8.43 -11.58
N ALA A 60 0.95 7.54 -11.21
CA ALA A 60 0.15 6.76 -12.16
C ALA A 60 -0.73 7.66 -13.06
N LEU A 61 -1.36 8.69 -12.50
CA LEU A 61 -2.17 9.64 -13.26
C LEU A 61 -1.30 10.43 -14.25
N LEU A 62 -0.13 10.89 -13.81
CA LEU A 62 0.82 11.62 -14.64
C LEU A 62 1.36 10.75 -15.79
N LEU A 63 1.85 9.54 -15.48
CA LEU A 63 2.42 8.62 -16.46
C LEU A 63 1.40 8.16 -17.49
N THR A 64 0.17 7.90 -17.05
CA THR A 64 -0.90 7.43 -17.94
C THR A 64 -1.63 8.56 -18.66
N ARG A 65 -1.43 9.81 -18.23
CA ARG A 65 -2.14 11.01 -18.68
C ARG A 65 -3.67 10.85 -18.58
N SER A 66 -4.14 10.14 -17.54
CA SER A 66 -5.56 9.81 -17.36
C SER A 66 -6.26 10.86 -16.50
N TRP A 67 -6.42 12.08 -17.03
CA TRP A 67 -7.03 13.20 -16.30
C TRP A 67 -8.53 13.02 -16.02
N ASP A 68 -9.19 12.16 -16.79
CA ASP A 68 -10.60 11.80 -16.57
C ASP A 68 -10.77 10.56 -15.67
N TRP A 69 -9.69 10.11 -15.01
CA TRP A 69 -9.78 9.06 -14.01
C TRP A 69 -10.76 9.44 -12.90
N PRO A 70 -11.62 8.51 -12.42
CA PRO A 70 -11.65 7.07 -12.70
C PRO A 70 -12.54 6.63 -13.88
N ILE A 71 -13.13 7.57 -14.62
CA ILE A 71 -14.08 7.27 -15.70
C ILE A 71 -13.33 6.65 -16.89
N GLN A 72 -12.19 7.23 -17.24
CA GLN A 72 -11.29 6.69 -18.26
C GLN A 72 -9.96 6.26 -17.63
N GLY A 73 -9.27 5.31 -18.27
CA GLY A 73 -7.92 4.90 -17.84
C GLY A 73 -7.86 4.10 -16.54
N TRP A 74 -8.98 3.64 -15.97
CA TRP A 74 -9.03 2.90 -14.70
C TRP A 74 -8.02 1.76 -14.63
N GLY A 75 -7.97 0.88 -15.63
CA GLY A 75 -7.03 -0.25 -15.65
C GLY A 75 -5.57 0.18 -15.73
N ARG A 76 -5.24 1.14 -16.60
CA ARG A 76 -3.88 1.67 -16.75
C ARG A 76 -3.37 2.35 -15.47
N VAL A 77 -4.21 3.17 -14.84
CA VAL A 77 -3.89 3.84 -13.57
C VAL A 77 -3.73 2.81 -12.45
N THR A 78 -4.58 1.78 -12.41
CA THR A 78 -4.48 0.68 -11.43
C THR A 78 -3.14 -0.04 -11.54
N ILE A 79 -2.78 -0.47 -12.75
CA ILE A 79 -1.51 -1.16 -12.99
C ILE A 79 -0.33 -0.25 -12.64
N ALA A 80 -0.33 1.00 -13.12
CA ALA A 80 0.75 1.93 -12.86
C ALA A 80 0.90 2.27 -11.36
N ALA A 81 -0.19 2.46 -10.63
CA ALA A 81 -0.15 2.74 -9.19
C ALA A 81 0.32 1.53 -8.40
N THR A 82 -0.13 0.32 -8.78
CA THR A 82 0.31 -0.93 -8.15
C THR A 82 1.81 -1.16 -8.37
N LEU A 83 2.30 -0.95 -9.60
CA LEU A 83 3.73 -1.08 -9.91
C LEU A 83 4.59 -0.02 -9.23
N ALA A 84 4.10 1.24 -9.15
CA ALA A 84 4.80 2.30 -8.43
C ALA A 84 4.93 1.98 -6.94
N GLY A 85 3.85 1.51 -6.32
CA GLY A 85 3.85 1.04 -4.94
C GLY A 85 4.78 -0.15 -4.71
N LEU A 86 4.66 -1.21 -5.51
CA LEU A 86 5.54 -2.38 -5.43
C LEU A 86 7.03 -2.01 -5.59
N GLY A 87 7.34 -1.15 -6.57
CA GLY A 87 8.71 -0.69 -6.80
C GLY A 87 9.26 0.08 -5.60
N TYR A 88 8.45 0.96 -5.01
CA TYR A 88 8.83 1.66 -3.79
C TYR A 88 9.06 0.69 -2.63
N THR A 89 8.17 -0.27 -2.41
CA THR A 89 8.24 -1.24 -1.29
C THR A 89 9.46 -2.13 -1.38
N VAL A 90 9.76 -2.66 -2.58
CA VAL A 90 10.97 -3.44 -2.81
C VAL A 90 12.22 -2.61 -2.51
N PHE A 91 12.26 -1.36 -2.97
CA PHE A 91 13.37 -0.45 -2.70
C PHE A 91 13.50 -0.09 -1.21
N SER A 92 12.39 0.20 -0.53
CA SER A 92 12.40 0.62 0.87
C SER A 92 12.76 -0.54 1.80
N GLU A 93 12.30 -1.76 1.51
CA GLU A 93 12.66 -2.94 2.30
C GLU A 93 14.13 -3.31 2.12
N TRP A 94 14.65 -3.26 0.90
CA TRP A 94 16.09 -3.42 0.66
C TRP A 94 16.91 -2.39 1.45
N LEU A 95 16.47 -1.11 1.45
CA LEU A 95 17.17 -0.06 2.19
C LEU A 95 17.10 -0.25 3.71
N ASN A 96 15.95 -0.65 4.25
CA ASN A 96 15.76 -0.71 5.70
C ASN A 96 16.20 -2.05 6.31
N VAL A 97 16.00 -3.16 5.62
CA VAL A 97 16.38 -4.49 6.08
C VAL A 97 17.84 -4.76 5.77
N ASP A 98 18.30 -4.62 4.53
CA ASP A 98 19.65 -5.05 4.16
C ASP A 98 20.71 -3.99 4.51
N LEU A 99 20.44 -2.72 4.19
CA LEU A 99 21.43 -1.65 4.40
C LEU A 99 21.39 -1.05 5.81
N ARG A 100 20.20 -0.67 6.30
CA ARG A 100 20.08 0.06 7.58
C ARG A 100 19.81 -0.83 8.79
N GLN A 101 19.47 -2.11 8.58
CA GLN A 101 19.13 -3.07 9.64
C GLN A 101 18.15 -2.47 10.68
N SER A 102 17.23 -1.62 10.22
CA SER A 102 16.35 -0.82 11.10
C SER A 102 15.23 -1.66 11.72
N TRP A 103 14.90 -2.80 11.09
CA TRP A 103 14.04 -3.83 11.64
C TRP A 103 14.42 -5.18 11.02
N THR A 104 14.08 -6.27 11.72
CA THR A 104 14.40 -7.63 11.31
C THR A 104 13.13 -8.48 11.23
N TYR A 105 13.05 -9.32 10.20
CA TYR A 105 11.96 -10.28 10.06
C TYR A 105 12.17 -11.48 10.97
N THR A 106 11.07 -12.08 11.45
CA THR A 106 11.14 -13.40 12.08
C THR A 106 11.42 -14.49 11.05
N ALA A 107 11.85 -15.66 11.50
CA ALA A 107 12.02 -16.84 10.63
C ALA A 107 10.73 -17.29 9.94
N ALA A 108 9.56 -16.86 10.44
CA ALA A 108 8.27 -17.19 9.87
C ALA A 108 7.93 -16.38 8.61
N MET A 109 8.64 -15.27 8.34
CA MET A 109 8.36 -14.41 7.19
C MET A 109 9.12 -14.89 5.94
N PRO A 110 8.41 -15.40 4.92
CA PRO A 110 9.06 -15.81 3.69
C PRO A 110 9.61 -14.58 2.98
N ARG A 111 10.86 -14.64 2.51
CA ARG A 111 11.47 -13.61 1.66
C ARG A 111 11.37 -14.04 0.21
N LEU A 112 11.08 -13.10 -0.68
CA LEU A 112 10.98 -13.34 -2.13
C LEU A 112 12.36 -13.20 -2.79
N PRO A 113 12.98 -14.28 -3.31
CA PRO A 113 14.12 -14.16 -4.22
C PRO A 113 13.61 -13.61 -5.56
N PRO A 114 14.34 -12.73 -6.26
CA PRO A 114 15.70 -12.28 -6.00
C PRO A 114 15.84 -11.04 -5.10
N TRP A 115 14.73 -10.43 -4.66
CA TRP A 115 14.75 -9.09 -4.04
C TRP A 115 15.03 -9.08 -2.54
N GLY A 116 14.80 -10.18 -1.83
CA GLY A 116 14.96 -10.24 -0.37
C GLY A 116 13.82 -9.58 0.42
N THR A 117 12.88 -8.93 -0.26
CA THR A 117 11.67 -8.34 0.33
C THR A 117 10.78 -9.40 0.97
N GLY A 118 10.19 -9.09 2.12
CA GLY A 118 9.21 -9.96 2.76
C GLY A 118 7.95 -10.16 1.92
N LEU A 119 7.36 -11.36 2.00
CA LEU A 119 6.14 -11.70 1.26
C LEU A 119 4.94 -10.84 1.66
N ALA A 120 4.78 -10.55 2.95
CA ALA A 120 3.64 -9.76 3.45
C ALA A 120 3.57 -8.33 2.89
N PRO A 121 4.64 -7.49 2.96
CA PRO A 121 4.61 -6.15 2.38
C PRO A 121 4.54 -6.19 0.85
N PHE A 122 5.09 -7.23 0.20
CA PHE A 122 4.90 -7.40 -1.23
C PHE A 122 3.44 -7.67 -1.60
N LEU A 123 2.77 -8.59 -0.89
CA LEU A 123 1.35 -8.90 -1.11
C LEU A 123 0.45 -7.72 -0.77
N GLN A 124 0.78 -6.93 0.25
CA GLN A 124 0.10 -5.68 0.59
C GLN A 124 0.01 -4.77 -0.64
N TRP A 125 1.16 -4.49 -1.26
CA TRP A 125 1.21 -3.60 -2.41
C TRP A 125 0.70 -4.22 -3.71
N LEU A 126 0.71 -5.55 -3.83
CA LEU A 126 0.13 -6.24 -4.97
C LEU A 126 -1.42 -6.25 -4.92
N LEU A 127 -2.00 -6.40 -3.73
CA LEU A 127 -3.43 -6.66 -3.55
C LEU A 127 -4.22 -5.42 -3.15
N LEU A 128 -3.70 -4.58 -2.26
CA LEU A 128 -4.47 -3.46 -1.70
C LEU A 128 -4.79 -2.38 -2.74
N PRO A 129 -3.84 -1.89 -3.58
CA PRO A 129 -4.15 -0.85 -4.55
C PRO A 129 -5.24 -1.23 -5.57
N PRO A 130 -5.22 -2.44 -6.19
CA PRO A 130 -6.30 -2.86 -7.09
C PRO A 130 -7.67 -2.92 -6.41
N VAL A 131 -7.73 -3.43 -5.17
CA VAL A 131 -8.99 -3.54 -4.43
C VAL A 131 -9.49 -2.15 -4.01
N ALA A 132 -8.62 -1.28 -3.50
CA ALA A 132 -8.97 0.10 -3.17
C ALA A 132 -9.46 0.90 -4.40
N MET A 133 -8.97 0.56 -5.61
CA MET A 133 -9.41 1.20 -6.85
C MET A 133 -10.89 0.91 -7.19
N LEU A 134 -11.49 -0.12 -6.59
CA LEU A 134 -12.92 -0.38 -6.70
C LEU A 134 -13.75 0.69 -5.97
N ALA A 135 -13.28 1.17 -4.81
CA ALA A 135 -13.93 2.25 -4.05
C ALA A 135 -13.86 3.60 -4.79
N ALA A 136 -12.87 3.78 -5.66
CA ALA A 136 -12.75 4.96 -6.49
C ALA A 136 -13.82 5.04 -7.59
N ARG A 137 -14.45 3.92 -7.97
CA ARG A 137 -15.40 3.90 -9.09
C ARG A 137 -16.58 4.84 -8.83
N PRO A 138 -17.07 5.55 -9.86
CA PRO A 138 -18.30 6.31 -9.73
C PRO A 138 -19.43 5.36 -9.34
N THR A 139 -20.18 5.71 -8.30
CA THR A 139 -21.42 5.00 -7.98
C THR A 139 -22.35 5.19 -9.17
N ALA A 140 -22.77 4.10 -9.82
CA ALA A 140 -23.74 4.20 -10.91
C ALA A 140 -24.96 4.95 -10.38
N ARG A 141 -25.30 6.10 -10.98
CA ARG A 141 -26.56 6.75 -10.65
C ARG A 141 -27.67 5.79 -11.08
N PRO A 142 -28.60 5.41 -10.19
CA PRO A 142 -29.79 4.69 -10.64
C PRO A 142 -30.45 5.55 -11.72
N PHE A 143 -30.84 4.95 -12.84
CA PHE A 143 -31.56 5.63 -13.91
C PHE A 143 -32.72 6.42 -13.31
N ALA A 144 -32.60 7.75 -13.25
CA ALA A 144 -33.75 8.61 -13.06
C ALA A 144 -34.52 8.55 -14.39
N ARG A 145 -35.68 7.89 -14.36
CA ARG A 145 -36.67 7.96 -15.44
C ARG A 145 -37.43 9.27 -15.32
#